data_AF-A0A226MRS2-F1
#
_entry.id   AF-A0A226MRS2-F1
#
_cell.length_a   1.000
_cell.length_b   1.000
_cell.length_c   1.000
_cell.angle_alpha   90.00
_cell.angle_beta   90.00
_cell.angle_gamma   90.00
#
_symmetry.space_group_name_H-M   'P 1'
#
loop_
_entity.id
_entity.type
_entity.pdbx_description
1 polymer ?
#
loop_
_entity_poly.entity_id
_entity_poly.type
_entity_poly.pdbx_seq_one_letter_code
_entity_poly.pdbx_strand_id
1 'polypeptide(L)'
;MFEWTGAPIISSALCSTGPSVLPITALLAEMEGKPGTELGKHNDQKDCEKKPAGMISDDEWKGWQKGQAKRNMLYLVSAAAQWILLLACLIYLATDSLKLWTPRSNKVKWTYVRYAGQSIAGVAMNLSVEFTSIPVINGSIKIPCDGLYVVSLKGVFSPDLEKDSLKFMMQNTENKNAPLLWERDVQNSSSAVDLITILYLFADNNIILLTSSNATIQHLTLTLVLLNSTFCSS
;
A
#
# COMPACT_ATOMS: atom_id res chain seq x y z
N MET A 1 -21.44 20.12 -40.83
CA MET A 1 -21.60 21.58 -40.74
C MET A 1 -22.07 21.87 -39.33
N PHE A 2 -21.36 22.78 -38.65
CA PHE A 2 -21.39 23.14 -37.22
C PHE A 2 -20.63 22.24 -36.23
N GLU A 3 -19.30 22.43 -36.30
CA GLU A 3 -18.38 22.58 -35.16
C GLU A 3 -18.82 23.67 -34.17
N TRP A 4 -18.52 23.47 -32.88
CA TRP A 4 -18.08 24.42 -31.82
C TRP A 4 -17.63 23.53 -30.64
N THR A 5 -16.34 23.23 -30.38
CA THR A 5 -15.28 24.03 -29.70
C THR A 5 -15.74 24.89 -28.52
N GLY A 6 -15.20 24.61 -27.32
CA GLY A 6 -15.28 25.51 -26.16
C GLY A 6 -15.26 24.83 -24.79
N ALA A 7 -14.07 24.75 -24.18
CA ALA A 7 -13.89 24.40 -22.76
C ALA A 7 -14.33 25.56 -21.83
N PRO A 8 -14.79 25.29 -20.59
CA PRO A 8 -14.86 26.31 -19.56
C PRO A 8 -13.66 26.22 -18.62
N ILE A 9 -12.84 27.28 -18.65
CA ILE A 9 -11.92 27.67 -17.58
C ILE A 9 -12.78 28.31 -16.49
N ILE A 10 -12.81 27.73 -15.29
CA ILE A 10 -13.24 28.44 -14.08
C ILE A 10 -12.11 28.37 -13.06
N SER A 11 -11.45 29.52 -12.94
CA SER A 11 -10.54 29.89 -11.87
C SER A 11 -11.37 30.36 -10.68
N SER A 12 -11.13 29.77 -9.51
CA SER A 12 -11.47 30.40 -8.23
C SER A 12 -10.57 29.80 -7.14
N ALA A 13 -9.53 30.56 -6.80
CA ALA A 13 -8.83 30.47 -5.54
C ALA A 13 -9.80 30.84 -4.39
N LEU A 14 -9.76 30.09 -3.27
CA LEU A 14 -9.71 30.66 -1.92
C LEU A 14 -9.45 29.56 -0.86
N CYS A 15 -8.31 29.73 -0.16
CA CYS A 15 -8.02 29.47 1.25
C CYS A 15 -8.55 28.21 1.98
N SER A 16 -7.63 27.31 2.40
CA SER A 16 -7.54 26.89 3.81
C SER A 16 -6.20 26.20 4.15
N THR A 17 -5.39 26.89 4.95
CA THR A 17 -4.47 26.43 6.00
C THR A 17 -3.86 25.01 5.95
N GLY A 18 -2.59 24.94 5.57
CA GLY A 18 -1.66 23.84 5.87
C GLY A 18 -0.21 24.33 5.67
N PRO A 19 0.75 23.98 6.52
CA PRO A 19 2.05 24.64 6.55
C PRO A 19 2.88 24.29 5.31
N SER A 20 3.23 25.32 4.54
CA SER A 20 4.16 25.25 3.43
C SER A 20 5.57 24.94 3.94
N VAL A 21 6.11 23.80 3.50
CA VAL A 21 7.50 23.39 3.68
C VAL A 21 8.40 24.41 2.99
N LEU A 22 9.11 25.23 3.77
CA LEU A 22 10.14 26.12 3.27
C LEU A 22 11.46 25.34 3.12
N PRO A 23 12.20 25.48 2.01
CA PRO A 23 13.56 24.97 1.90
C PRO A 23 14.48 25.72 2.87
N ILE A 24 15.36 24.97 3.52
CA ILE A 24 16.23 25.35 4.65
C ILE A 24 17.23 26.49 4.34
N THR A 25 17.28 26.99 3.12
CA THR A 25 18.30 27.97 2.69
C THR A 25 17.96 29.44 2.99
N ALA A 26 16.79 29.75 3.56
CA ALA A 26 16.35 31.14 3.78
C ALA A 26 16.55 31.70 5.21
N LEU A 27 17.00 30.90 6.19
CA LEU A 27 17.13 31.34 7.59
C LEU A 27 18.56 31.76 8.00
N LEU A 28 19.52 31.83 7.08
CA LEU A 28 20.92 32.15 7.37
C LEU A 28 21.38 33.53 6.88
N ALA A 29 20.47 34.42 6.49
CA ALA A 29 20.82 35.70 5.85
C ALA A 29 20.40 36.96 6.63
N GLU A 30 20.15 36.88 7.94
CA GLU A 30 19.76 38.07 8.71
C GLU A 30 20.46 38.17 10.07
N MET A 31 21.79 38.36 10.05
CA MET A 31 22.50 39.07 11.13
C MET A 31 23.92 39.53 10.73
N GLU A 32 24.10 39.99 9.49
CA GLU A 32 25.34 40.67 9.05
C GLU A 32 24.98 42.09 8.55
N GLY A 33 25.18 43.10 9.39
CA GLY A 33 24.90 44.50 9.09
C GLY A 33 25.74 45.47 9.94
N LYS A 34 26.73 46.09 9.30
CA LYS A 34 27.84 46.92 9.81
C LYS A 34 27.47 48.29 10.43
N PRO A 35 28.43 48.98 11.09
CA PRO A 35 28.21 50.11 12.01
C PRO A 35 28.37 51.51 11.36
N GLY A 36 27.87 52.53 12.07
CA GLY A 36 28.40 53.91 12.01
C GLY A 36 27.36 55.01 11.73
N THR A 37 27.17 55.96 12.68
CA THR A 37 27.52 57.39 12.57
C THR A 37 26.99 58.17 13.81
N GLU A 38 27.93 58.82 14.51
CA GLU A 38 27.94 60.05 15.35
C GLU A 38 26.63 60.87 15.58
N LEU A 39 26.45 61.75 16.58
CA LEU A 39 27.21 62.35 17.67
C LEU A 39 26.18 62.95 18.66
N GLY A 40 26.44 62.93 19.97
CA GLY A 40 25.62 63.67 20.95
C GLY A 40 26.29 63.74 22.31
N LYS A 41 27.12 64.78 22.50
CA LYS A 41 27.92 65.05 23.71
C LYS A 41 27.06 65.30 24.95
N HIS A 42 27.42 64.67 26.07
CA HIS A 42 27.58 65.40 27.33
C HIS A 42 28.71 64.76 28.15
N ASN A 43 29.70 65.59 28.49
CA ASN A 43 30.82 65.23 29.35
C ASN A 43 30.33 64.94 30.76
N ASP A 44 30.94 63.95 31.42
CA ASP A 44 31.56 64.19 32.72
C ASP A 44 32.74 63.24 32.94
N GLN A 45 33.86 63.89 33.26
CA GLN A 45 35.17 63.35 33.54
C GLN A 45 35.14 62.45 34.79
N LYS A 46 35.57 61.19 34.67
CA LYS A 46 36.40 60.55 35.70
C LYS A 46 37.46 59.70 35.03
N ASP A 47 38.70 60.19 35.12
CA ASP A 47 39.89 59.37 35.02
C ASP A 47 39.78 58.21 36.01
N CYS A 48 39.69 56.99 35.49
CA CYS A 48 39.97 55.77 36.20
C CYS A 48 40.79 54.90 35.26
N GLU A 49 42.10 54.93 35.51
CA GLU A 49 43.15 53.99 35.10
C GLU A 49 42.75 52.93 34.07
N LYS A 50 43.34 53.09 32.88
CA LYS A 50 43.56 52.01 31.93
C LYS A 50 44.37 50.88 32.60
N LYS A 51 43.68 49.92 33.22
CA LYS A 51 44.31 48.63 33.57
C LYS A 51 44.68 47.89 32.26
N PRO A 52 45.86 47.27 32.20
CA PRO A 52 46.30 46.57 31.00
C PRO A 52 45.35 45.40 30.71
N ALA A 53 45.03 45.22 29.43
CA ALA A 53 44.41 44.01 28.93
C ALA A 53 45.34 42.82 29.27
N GLY A 54 44.92 41.99 30.22
CA GLY A 54 45.67 40.78 30.55
C GLY A 54 45.54 40.32 31.99
N MET A 55 44.33 39.91 32.40
CA MET A 55 44.13 38.71 33.22
C MET A 55 42.63 38.48 33.35
N ILE A 56 42.09 37.65 32.45
CA ILE A 56 40.82 36.97 32.71
C ILE A 56 41.08 36.14 33.96
N SER A 57 40.39 36.44 35.07
CA SER A 57 40.53 35.68 36.30
C SER A 57 40.21 34.20 36.01
N ASP A 58 40.94 33.28 36.63
CA ASP A 58 40.75 31.82 36.44
C ASP A 58 39.29 31.41 36.66
N ASP A 59 38.56 32.16 37.50
CA ASP A 59 37.15 31.95 37.82
C ASP A 59 36.20 32.28 36.65
N GLU A 60 36.52 33.32 35.88
CA GLU A 60 35.74 33.75 34.71
C GLU A 60 36.00 32.84 33.50
N TRP A 61 37.25 32.41 33.31
CA TRP A 61 37.63 31.39 32.31
C TRP A 61 36.99 30.03 32.60
N LYS A 62 36.94 29.61 33.88
CA LYS A 62 36.23 28.39 34.31
C LYS A 62 34.72 28.51 34.15
N GLY A 63 34.15 29.70 34.37
CA GLY A 63 32.73 29.98 34.11
C GLY A 63 32.38 29.79 32.63
N TRP A 64 33.24 30.30 31.72
CA TRP A 64 33.05 30.18 30.28
C TRP A 64 33.16 28.74 29.78
N GLN A 65 34.15 27.96 30.28
CA GLN A 65 34.25 26.52 30.00
C GLN A 65 33.05 25.74 30.52
N LYS A 66 32.54 26.07 31.71
CA LYS A 66 31.35 25.42 32.29
C LYS A 66 30.08 25.75 31.52
N GLY A 67 29.99 26.97 30.96
CA GLY A 67 28.91 27.38 30.05
C GLY A 67 28.93 26.65 28.71
N GLN A 68 30.11 26.50 28.09
CA GLN A 68 30.30 25.74 26.85
C GLN A 68 30.04 24.24 27.04
N ALA A 69 30.52 23.66 28.14
CA ALA A 69 30.26 22.26 28.48
C ALA A 69 28.76 21.97 28.66
N LYS A 70 28.01 22.89 29.28
CA LYS A 70 26.54 22.78 29.41
C LYS A 70 25.83 22.88 28.06
N ARG A 71 26.28 23.76 27.16
CA ARG A 71 25.72 23.89 25.81
C ARG A 71 26.00 22.65 24.97
N ASN A 72 27.22 22.13 25.02
CA ASN A 72 27.60 20.86 24.37
C ASN A 72 26.79 19.68 24.91
N MET A 73 26.52 19.64 26.21
CA MET A 73 25.65 18.65 26.84
C MET A 73 24.18 18.80 26.38
N LEU A 74 23.66 20.02 26.27
CA LEU A 74 22.31 20.27 25.73
C LEU A 74 22.19 19.82 24.27
N TYR A 75 23.18 20.11 23.42
CA TYR A 75 23.21 19.62 22.05
C TYR A 75 23.29 18.09 21.99
N LEU A 76 24.12 17.46 22.83
CA LEU A 76 24.22 16.00 22.92
C LEU A 76 22.88 15.37 23.33
N VAL A 77 22.21 15.94 24.33
CA VAL A 77 20.90 15.47 24.80
C VAL A 77 19.82 15.68 23.74
N SER A 78 19.84 16.81 23.04
CA SER A 78 18.89 17.08 21.95
C SER A 78 19.09 16.12 20.77
N ALA A 79 20.34 15.84 20.40
CA ALA A 79 20.67 14.88 19.36
C ALA A 79 20.24 13.47 19.79
N ALA A 80 20.57 13.06 21.02
CA ALA A 80 20.16 11.76 21.55
C ALA A 80 18.64 11.60 21.55
N ALA A 81 17.88 12.63 21.95
CA ALA A 81 16.43 12.61 21.93
C ALA A 81 15.87 12.47 20.49
N GLN A 82 16.46 13.16 19.51
CA GLN A 82 16.07 13.03 18.10
C GLN A 82 16.33 11.61 17.57
N TRP A 83 17.48 11.02 17.90
CA TRP A 83 17.80 9.64 17.53
C TRP A 83 16.85 8.63 18.19
N ILE A 84 16.51 8.82 19.47
CA ILE A 84 15.56 7.96 20.19
C ILE A 84 14.16 8.06 19.57
N LEU A 85 13.69 9.27 19.26
CA LEU A 85 12.38 9.48 18.62
C LEU A 85 12.34 8.84 17.23
N LEU A 86 13.41 8.99 16.44
CA LEU A 86 13.53 8.36 15.13
C LEU A 86 13.50 6.84 15.23
N LEU A 87 14.22 6.27 16.20
CA LEU A 87 14.22 4.84 16.47
C LEU A 87 12.82 4.35 16.90
N ALA A 88 12.12 5.11 17.74
CA ALA A 88 10.74 4.81 18.12
C ALA A 88 9.79 4.84 16.91
N CYS A 89 9.93 5.81 16.01
CA CYS A 89 9.15 5.88 14.77
C CYS A 89 9.46 4.70 13.84
N LEU A 90 10.74 4.31 13.70
CA LEU A 90 11.12 3.14 12.92
C LEU A 90 10.57 1.85 13.52
N ILE A 91 10.63 1.68 14.84
CA ILE A 91 10.02 0.54 15.53
C ILE A 91 8.51 0.55 15.36
N TYR A 92 7.84 1.70 15.46
CA TYR A 92 6.40 1.80 15.25
C TYR A 92 6.00 1.36 13.84
N LEU A 93 6.64 1.93 12.80
CA LEU A 93 6.38 1.56 11.41
C LEU A 93 6.74 0.09 11.14
N ALA A 94 7.84 -0.39 11.71
CA ALA A 94 8.22 -1.80 11.62
C ALA A 94 7.16 -2.67 12.29
N THR A 95 6.69 -2.36 13.49
CA THR A 95 5.66 -3.15 14.19
C THR A 95 4.29 -3.08 13.53
N ASP A 96 3.91 -1.97 12.91
CA ASP A 96 2.68 -1.85 12.13
C ASP A 96 2.76 -2.68 10.85
N SER A 97 3.90 -2.61 10.16
CA SER A 97 4.20 -3.51 9.05
C SER A 97 4.22 -4.97 9.50
N LEU A 98 4.92 -5.30 10.59
CA LEU A 98 4.99 -6.64 11.17
C LEU A 98 3.64 -7.13 11.72
N LYS A 99 2.71 -6.25 12.10
CA LYS A 99 1.32 -6.63 12.43
C LYS A 99 0.52 -7.00 11.18
N LEU A 100 0.79 -6.35 10.06
CA LEU A 100 0.25 -6.75 8.75
C LEU A 100 0.86 -8.08 8.27
N TRP A 101 2.14 -8.32 8.60
CA TRP A 101 2.91 -9.50 8.18
C TRP A 101 2.93 -10.66 9.19
N THR A 102 2.49 -10.46 10.43
CA THR A 102 2.37 -11.56 11.40
C THR A 102 1.26 -12.44 10.87
N PRO A 103 1.57 -13.69 10.43
CA PRO A 103 0.55 -14.59 10.00
C PRO A 103 -0.26 -14.87 11.25
N ARG A 104 -1.45 -14.27 11.37
CA ARG A 104 -2.45 -14.75 12.31
C ARG A 104 -2.56 -16.23 11.99
N SER A 105 -2.13 -17.08 12.92
CA SER A 105 -2.01 -18.53 12.77
C SER A 105 -3.40 -19.16 12.61
N ASN A 106 -4.03 -18.82 11.50
CA ASN A 106 -5.16 -19.46 10.90
C ASN A 106 -4.54 -20.15 9.70
N LYS A 107 -4.66 -21.47 9.60
CA LYS A 107 -4.28 -22.21 8.39
C LYS A 107 -4.78 -21.42 7.18
N VAL A 108 -3.87 -21.04 6.28
CA VAL A 108 -4.19 -20.28 5.07
C VAL A 108 -5.41 -20.93 4.43
N LYS A 109 -6.47 -20.16 4.15
CA LYS A 109 -7.68 -20.71 3.55
C LYS A 109 -7.41 -20.93 2.06
N TRP A 110 -7.61 -22.15 1.60
CA TRP A 110 -7.42 -22.54 0.21
C TRP A 110 -8.38 -23.66 -0.20
N THR A 111 -8.59 -23.81 -1.49
CA THR A 111 -9.24 -24.98 -2.09
C THR A 111 -8.53 -25.37 -3.36
N TYR A 112 -8.48 -26.68 -3.60
CA TYR A 112 -8.03 -27.27 -4.84
C TYR A 112 -9.11 -28.19 -5.37
N VAL A 113 -9.51 -27.92 -6.60
CA VAL A 113 -10.63 -28.57 -7.26
C VAL A 113 -10.13 -29.20 -8.55
N ARG A 114 -10.63 -30.41 -8.83
CA ARG A 114 -10.41 -31.11 -10.09
C ARG A 114 -11.71 -31.31 -10.84
N TYR A 115 -11.63 -31.17 -12.15
CA TYR A 115 -12.71 -31.49 -13.08
C TYR A 115 -12.18 -32.24 -14.29
N ALA A 116 -12.92 -33.27 -14.69
CA ALA A 116 -12.73 -33.99 -15.93
C ALA A 116 -14.11 -34.46 -16.42
N GLY A 117 -14.38 -34.32 -17.71
CA GLY A 117 -15.67 -34.66 -18.30
C GLY A 117 -16.14 -33.66 -19.36
N GLN A 118 -17.35 -33.86 -19.86
CA GLN A 118 -17.95 -32.99 -20.85
C GLN A 118 -18.43 -31.69 -20.18
N SER A 119 -18.06 -30.54 -20.73
CA SER A 119 -18.61 -29.24 -20.36
C SER A 119 -19.71 -28.87 -21.34
N ILE A 120 -20.80 -28.31 -20.80
CA ILE A 120 -21.92 -27.81 -21.59
C ILE A 120 -21.90 -26.28 -21.49
N ALA A 121 -22.03 -25.62 -22.62
CA ALA A 121 -22.05 -24.16 -22.72
C ALA A 121 -23.04 -23.55 -21.70
N GLY A 122 -22.56 -22.62 -20.88
CA GLY A 122 -23.36 -21.90 -19.88
C GLY A 122 -23.82 -22.73 -18.67
N VAL A 123 -23.40 -23.99 -18.54
CA VAL A 123 -23.74 -24.84 -17.39
C VAL A 123 -22.55 -24.94 -16.45
N ALA A 124 -22.81 -24.82 -15.14
CA ALA A 124 -21.78 -24.90 -14.13
C ALA A 124 -21.11 -26.28 -14.14
N MET A 125 -19.79 -26.31 -14.16
CA MET A 125 -19.02 -27.54 -14.04
C MET A 125 -19.20 -28.13 -12.64
N ASN A 126 -19.36 -29.45 -12.56
CA ASN A 126 -19.46 -30.14 -11.28
C ASN A 126 -18.06 -30.32 -10.65
N LEU A 127 -17.63 -29.29 -9.94
CA LEU A 127 -16.35 -29.23 -9.25
C LEU A 127 -16.25 -30.29 -8.15
N SER A 128 -15.38 -31.29 -8.33
CA SER A 128 -15.11 -32.30 -7.30
C SER A 128 -13.94 -31.89 -6.42
N VAL A 129 -14.06 -32.21 -5.13
CA VAL A 129 -13.11 -31.83 -4.10
C VAL A 129 -12.11 -32.94 -3.85
N GLU A 130 -10.83 -32.59 -3.75
CA GLU A 130 -9.78 -33.47 -3.25
C GLU A 130 -9.30 -33.03 -1.85
N PHE A 131 -8.98 -31.75 -1.68
CA PHE A 131 -8.53 -31.16 -0.41
C PHE A 131 -8.94 -29.70 -0.27
N THR A 132 -9.57 -29.31 0.84
CA THR A 132 -9.95 -27.89 1.04
C THR A 132 -9.97 -27.47 2.51
N SER A 133 -9.72 -26.18 2.71
CA SER A 133 -10.19 -25.41 3.87
C SER A 133 -11.28 -24.40 3.50
N ILE A 134 -11.50 -24.17 2.19
CA ILE A 134 -12.63 -23.43 1.65
C ILE A 134 -13.67 -24.45 1.14
N PRO A 135 -14.90 -24.48 1.67
CA PRO A 135 -15.87 -25.51 1.31
C PRO A 135 -16.34 -25.38 -0.15
N VAL A 136 -16.54 -26.53 -0.80
CA VAL A 136 -17.23 -26.63 -2.09
C VAL A 136 -18.52 -27.39 -1.86
N ILE A 137 -19.65 -26.76 -2.14
CA ILE A 137 -20.98 -27.27 -1.85
C ILE A 137 -21.77 -27.22 -3.16
N ASN A 138 -22.32 -28.37 -3.58
CA ASN A 138 -23.11 -28.50 -4.81
C ASN A 138 -22.38 -27.97 -6.07
N GLY A 139 -21.07 -28.24 -6.19
CA GLY A 139 -20.25 -27.77 -7.30
C GLY A 139 -19.87 -26.28 -7.26
N SER A 140 -20.27 -25.55 -6.21
CA SER A 140 -19.93 -24.13 -6.01
C SER A 140 -18.91 -23.95 -4.87
N ILE A 141 -17.93 -23.08 -5.06
CA ILE A 141 -16.95 -22.72 -4.03
C ILE A 141 -17.53 -21.61 -3.17
N LYS A 142 -17.72 -21.88 -1.87
CA LYS A 142 -18.29 -20.95 -0.90
C LYS A 142 -17.17 -20.11 -0.29
N ILE A 143 -17.11 -18.82 -0.62
CA ILE A 143 -16.06 -17.93 -0.14
C ILE A 143 -16.26 -17.66 1.36
N PRO A 144 -15.29 -17.93 2.23
CA PRO A 144 -15.51 -17.84 3.67
C PRO A 144 -15.10 -16.48 4.26
N CYS A 145 -14.44 -15.63 3.47
CA CYS A 145 -13.94 -14.34 3.92
C CYS A 145 -13.93 -13.32 2.77
N ASP A 146 -14.14 -12.06 3.11
CA ASP A 146 -13.80 -10.94 2.26
C ASP A 146 -12.29 -10.82 2.17
N GLY A 147 -11.75 -10.62 0.97
CA GLY A 147 -10.30 -10.47 0.82
C GLY A 147 -9.76 -10.67 -0.58
N LEU A 148 -8.42 -10.61 -0.67
CA LEU A 148 -7.68 -10.89 -1.89
C LEU A 148 -7.40 -12.38 -2.00
N TYR A 149 -7.74 -12.96 -3.14
CA TYR A 149 -7.54 -14.36 -3.46
C TYR A 149 -6.68 -14.50 -4.71
N VAL A 150 -5.71 -15.41 -4.66
CA VAL A 150 -5.06 -15.92 -5.88
C VAL A 150 -5.94 -17.01 -6.45
N VAL A 151 -6.24 -16.89 -7.74
CA VAL A 151 -6.95 -17.88 -8.53
C VAL A 151 -5.96 -18.45 -9.54
N SER A 152 -5.79 -19.77 -9.56
CA SER A 152 -5.07 -20.46 -10.64
C SER A 152 -6.00 -21.43 -11.34
N LEU A 153 -6.11 -21.31 -12.65
CA LEU A 153 -6.84 -22.23 -13.50
C LEU A 153 -5.87 -22.84 -14.50
N LYS A 154 -5.71 -24.15 -14.44
CA LYS A 154 -4.85 -24.89 -15.37
C LYS A 154 -5.56 -26.12 -15.88
N GLY A 155 -5.55 -26.35 -17.18
CA GLY A 155 -6.12 -27.58 -17.72
C GLY A 155 -5.94 -27.78 -19.21
N VAL A 156 -6.32 -28.97 -19.65
CA VAL A 156 -6.27 -29.42 -21.03
C VAL A 156 -7.67 -29.84 -21.46
N PHE A 157 -8.06 -29.45 -22.66
CA PHE A 157 -9.39 -29.68 -23.21
C PHE A 157 -9.36 -29.92 -24.72
N SER A 158 -10.41 -30.56 -25.20
CA SER A 158 -10.67 -30.78 -26.61
C SER A 158 -11.99 -30.09 -26.96
N PRO A 159 -11.98 -28.99 -27.74
CA PRO A 159 -13.21 -28.34 -28.16
C PRO A 159 -14.02 -29.29 -29.06
N ASP A 160 -15.33 -29.35 -28.85
CA ASP A 160 -16.21 -30.25 -29.64
C ASP A 160 -16.52 -29.67 -31.04
N LEU A 161 -16.26 -28.37 -31.29
CA LEU A 161 -16.56 -27.69 -32.56
C LEU A 161 -15.41 -26.78 -33.01
N GLU A 162 -15.09 -26.81 -34.30
CA GLU A 162 -13.93 -26.14 -34.93
C GLU A 162 -13.96 -24.60 -34.95
N LYS A 163 -15.03 -23.94 -34.48
CA LYS A 163 -15.28 -22.52 -34.81
C LYS A 163 -15.49 -21.54 -33.66
N ASP A 164 -15.75 -21.99 -32.44
CA ASP A 164 -15.95 -21.08 -31.31
C ASP A 164 -14.82 -21.22 -30.30
N SER A 165 -14.04 -20.14 -30.14
CA SER A 165 -13.01 -20.04 -29.11
C SER A 165 -13.62 -20.38 -27.75
N LEU A 166 -13.11 -21.43 -27.10
CA LEU A 166 -13.56 -21.81 -25.77
C LEU A 166 -13.17 -20.71 -24.79
N LYS A 167 -14.12 -20.28 -23.98
CA LYS A 167 -13.88 -19.33 -22.89
C LYS A 167 -14.21 -19.97 -21.56
N PHE A 168 -13.35 -19.78 -20.58
CA PHE A 168 -13.61 -20.11 -19.19
C PHE A 168 -14.13 -18.87 -18.48
N MET A 169 -15.22 -19.03 -17.72
CA MET A 169 -15.87 -17.92 -17.03
C MET A 169 -16.10 -18.28 -15.58
N MET A 170 -15.80 -17.34 -14.69
CA MET A 170 -16.06 -17.44 -13.27
C MET A 170 -17.22 -16.52 -12.90
N GLN A 171 -18.26 -17.05 -12.28
CA GLN A 171 -19.47 -16.30 -11.94
C GLN A 171 -19.86 -16.49 -10.48
N ASN A 172 -20.43 -15.45 -9.88
CA ASN A 172 -21.11 -15.56 -8.59
C ASN A 172 -22.54 -16.07 -8.78
N THR A 173 -22.92 -17.10 -8.04
CA THR A 173 -24.21 -17.79 -8.14
C THR A 173 -25.36 -17.01 -7.49
N GLU A 174 -25.07 -16.13 -6.51
CA GLU A 174 -26.13 -15.44 -5.77
C GLU A 174 -26.90 -14.42 -6.61
N ASN A 175 -26.29 -13.88 -7.66
CA ASN A 175 -26.93 -12.93 -8.55
C ASN A 175 -26.65 -13.30 -10.01
N LYS A 176 -27.63 -13.92 -10.67
CA LYS A 176 -27.53 -14.35 -12.09
C LYS A 176 -27.30 -13.19 -13.06
N ASN A 177 -27.65 -11.95 -12.66
CA ASN A 177 -27.44 -10.74 -13.44
C ASN A 177 -26.13 -10.03 -13.08
N ALA A 178 -25.37 -10.54 -12.11
CA ALA A 178 -24.07 -9.98 -11.78
C ALA A 178 -23.09 -10.21 -12.94
N PRO A 179 -22.18 -9.23 -13.18
CA PRO A 179 -21.11 -9.42 -14.14
C PRO A 179 -20.26 -10.63 -13.78
N LEU A 180 -19.64 -11.24 -14.80
CA LEU A 180 -18.65 -12.28 -14.59
C LEU A 180 -17.53 -11.74 -13.68
N LEU A 181 -17.11 -12.55 -12.72
CA LEU A 181 -15.96 -12.22 -11.87
C LEU A 181 -14.68 -12.20 -12.72
N TRP A 182 -14.63 -13.07 -13.72
CA TRP A 182 -13.55 -13.13 -14.69
C TRP A 182 -13.96 -13.97 -15.91
N GLU A 183 -13.35 -13.70 -17.05
CA GLU A 183 -13.49 -14.43 -18.30
C GLU A 183 -12.11 -14.60 -18.95
N ARG A 184 -11.88 -15.76 -19.57
CA ARG A 184 -10.67 -16.02 -20.35
C ARG A 184 -10.93 -16.81 -21.59
N ASP A 185 -10.58 -16.17 -22.70
CA ASP A 185 -10.48 -16.81 -24.00
C ASP A 185 -9.27 -17.75 -24.04
N VAL A 186 -9.50 -18.97 -24.52
CA VAL A 186 -8.42 -19.85 -24.94
C VAL A 186 -8.31 -19.76 -26.45
N GLN A 187 -7.16 -19.25 -26.90
CA GLN A 187 -6.90 -19.04 -28.33
C GLN A 187 -6.99 -20.37 -29.09
N ASN A 188 -7.51 -20.29 -30.32
CA ASN A 188 -7.95 -21.41 -31.15
C ASN A 188 -6.91 -22.51 -31.42
N SER A 189 -5.62 -22.24 -31.19
CA SER A 189 -4.53 -23.21 -31.36
C SER A 189 -4.07 -23.88 -30.06
N SER A 190 -4.52 -23.40 -28.89
CA SER A 190 -4.15 -23.96 -27.59
C SER A 190 -5.28 -24.86 -27.08
N SER A 191 -5.00 -26.14 -26.93
CA SER A 191 -5.85 -27.11 -26.22
C SER A 191 -5.66 -27.03 -24.70
N ALA A 192 -5.00 -25.98 -24.20
CA ALA A 192 -4.69 -25.79 -22.80
C ALA A 192 -4.99 -24.38 -22.30
N VAL A 193 -5.44 -24.29 -21.05
CA VAL A 193 -5.59 -23.06 -20.29
C VAL A 193 -4.54 -23.05 -19.18
N ASP A 194 -3.86 -21.92 -19.03
CA ASP A 194 -2.99 -21.61 -17.89
C ASP A 194 -3.23 -20.15 -17.52
N LEU A 195 -3.82 -19.94 -16.34
CA LEU A 195 -4.13 -18.64 -15.79
C LEU A 195 -3.71 -18.61 -14.33
N ILE A 196 -3.06 -17.52 -13.95
CA ILE A 196 -2.96 -17.07 -12.56
C ILE A 196 -3.44 -15.63 -12.51
N THR A 197 -4.37 -15.32 -11.62
CA THR A 197 -4.89 -13.97 -11.40
C THR A 197 -5.17 -13.73 -9.92
N ILE A 198 -5.36 -12.46 -9.56
CA ILE A 198 -5.75 -12.04 -8.20
C ILE A 198 -7.11 -11.37 -8.29
N LEU A 199 -8.06 -11.84 -7.48
CA LEU A 199 -9.41 -11.27 -7.38
C LEU A 199 -9.69 -10.84 -5.94
N TYR A 200 -10.42 -9.75 -5.79
CA TYR A 200 -11.06 -9.44 -4.50
C TYR A 200 -12.43 -10.11 -4.47
N LEU A 201 -12.67 -10.96 -3.47
CA LEU A 201 -13.91 -11.73 -3.32
C LEU A 201 -14.55 -11.41 -1.98
N PHE A 202 -15.88 -11.54 -1.92
CA PHE A 202 -16.68 -11.34 -0.71
C PHE A 202 -17.17 -12.68 -0.14
N ALA A 203 -17.37 -12.77 1.17
CA ALA A 203 -17.84 -13.96 1.88
C ALA A 203 -19.23 -14.42 1.41
N ASP A 204 -20.05 -13.52 0.89
CA ASP A 204 -21.34 -13.87 0.30
C ASP A 204 -21.20 -14.47 -1.12
N ASN A 205 -19.98 -14.54 -1.69
CA ASN A 205 -19.80 -15.06 -3.04
C ASN A 205 -19.82 -16.59 -3.08
N ASN A 206 -20.59 -17.11 -4.02
CA ASN A 206 -20.67 -18.53 -4.36
C ASN A 206 -20.17 -18.74 -5.77
N ILE A 207 -18.94 -19.21 -5.91
CA ILE A 207 -18.26 -19.21 -7.19
C ILE A 207 -18.51 -20.50 -7.95
N ILE A 208 -18.92 -20.36 -9.21
CA ILE A 208 -19.02 -21.45 -10.18
C ILE A 208 -18.10 -21.20 -11.37
N LEU A 209 -17.73 -22.28 -12.04
CA LEU A 209 -16.94 -22.25 -13.27
C LEU A 209 -17.80 -22.73 -14.44
N LEU A 210 -17.73 -22.01 -15.55
CA LEU A 210 -18.57 -22.18 -16.74
C LEU A 210 -17.70 -22.16 -18.00
N THR A 211 -18.21 -22.73 -19.11
CA THR A 211 -17.63 -22.51 -20.44
C THR A 211 -18.60 -21.83 -21.40
N SER A 212 -18.07 -21.11 -22.39
CA SER A 212 -18.87 -20.47 -23.45
C SER A 212 -19.40 -21.47 -24.50
N SER A 213 -18.70 -22.59 -24.69
CA SER A 213 -19.03 -23.62 -25.66
C SER A 213 -18.88 -25.02 -25.06
N ASN A 214 -19.40 -26.03 -25.78
CA ASN A 214 -19.23 -27.43 -25.41
C ASN A 214 -17.79 -27.86 -25.66
N ALA A 215 -17.22 -28.56 -24.68
CA ALA A 215 -15.86 -29.07 -24.80
C ALA A 215 -15.68 -30.29 -23.90
N THR A 216 -14.83 -31.21 -24.32
CA THR A 216 -14.38 -32.32 -23.48
C THR A 216 -13.17 -31.87 -22.66
N ILE A 217 -13.35 -31.71 -21.36
CA ILE A 217 -12.29 -31.34 -20.43
C ILE A 217 -11.58 -32.61 -19.95
N GLN A 218 -10.30 -32.75 -20.29
CA GLN A 218 -9.53 -33.95 -19.94
C GLN A 218 -9.01 -33.87 -18.49
N HIS A 219 -8.40 -32.73 -18.17
CA HIS A 219 -7.87 -32.47 -16.83
C HIS A 219 -7.90 -30.97 -16.58
N LEU A 220 -8.70 -30.54 -15.61
CA LEU A 220 -8.77 -29.15 -15.18
C LEU A 220 -8.57 -29.08 -13.67
N THR A 221 -7.78 -28.10 -13.28
CA THR A 221 -7.45 -27.80 -11.90
C THR A 221 -7.76 -26.34 -11.64
N LEU A 222 -8.51 -26.09 -10.58
CA LEU A 222 -8.79 -24.75 -10.07
C LEU A 222 -8.29 -24.67 -8.64
N THR A 223 -7.38 -23.74 -8.40
CA THR A 223 -6.85 -23.45 -7.07
C THR A 223 -7.27 -22.06 -6.65
N LEU A 224 -7.73 -21.92 -5.41
CA LEU A 224 -8.05 -20.64 -4.82
C LEU A 224 -7.32 -20.53 -3.48
N VAL A 225 -6.58 -19.44 -3.26
CA VAL A 225 -5.81 -19.22 -2.02
C VAL A 225 -6.07 -17.82 -1.48
N LEU A 226 -6.50 -17.71 -0.24
CA LEU A 226 -6.69 -16.45 0.47
C LEU A 226 -5.33 -15.85 0.84
N LEU A 227 -5.00 -14.68 0.28
CA LEU A 227 -3.79 -13.93 0.61
C LEU A 227 -3.95 -13.08 1.85
N ASN A 228 -5.06 -12.33 1.91
CA ASN A 228 -5.34 -11.42 3.00
C ASN A 228 -6.85 -11.34 3.23
N SER A 229 -7.29 -11.58 4.47
CA SER A 229 -8.68 -11.50 4.89
C SER A 229 -8.98 -10.14 5.51
N THR A 230 -10.06 -9.49 5.06
CA THR A 230 -10.62 -8.31 5.72
C THR A 230 -11.67 -8.69 6.75
N PHE A 231 -12.59 -9.59 6.40
CA PHE A 231 -13.68 -10.07 7.25
C PHE A 231 -13.94 -11.55 6.96
N CYS A 232 -14.36 -12.35 7.94
CA CYS A 232 -14.72 -13.74 7.70
C CYS A 232 -16.10 -14.01 8.31
N SER A 233 -17.00 -14.60 7.52
CA SER A 233 -18.28 -15.10 8.01
C SER A 233 -18.01 -16.24 9.00
N SER A 234 -18.50 -16.10 10.23
CA SER A 234 -18.39 -17.09 11.30
C SER A 234 -19.31 -18.28 11.09
#